data_AF-A0A9D8LFQ9-F1
#
_entry.id   AF-A0A9D8LFQ9-F1
#
_cell.length_a   1.000
_cell.length_b   1.000
_cell.length_c   1.000
_cell.angle_alpha   90.00
_cell.angle_beta   90.00
_cell.angle_gamma   90.00
#
_symmetry.space_group_name_H-M   'P 1'
#
loop_
_entity.id
_entity.type
_entity.pdbx_description
1 polymer ?
#
loop_
_entity_poly.entity_id
_entity_poly.type
_entity_poly.pdbx_seq_one_letter_code
_entity_poly.pdbx_strand_id
1 'polypeptide(L)'
;MSPVSIAVLAVGMSVDALLASIGRGAAAQRPRFAEALRTGAIFGMVEAITPLLGWGAGLAASRYIAAIDHWIAFVLLGIVGGRMILHSLLPATER
;
A
#
# COMPACT_ATOMS: atom_id res chain seq x y z
N MET A 1 12.96 11.74 -13.13
CA MET A 1 11.65 11.07 -13.12
C MET A 1 10.72 11.81 -14.05
N SER A 2 9.88 11.10 -14.83
CA SER A 2 8.89 11.73 -15.71
C SER A 2 7.71 12.28 -14.88
N PRO A 3 7.09 13.42 -15.25
CA PRO A 3 5.87 13.92 -14.60
C PRO A 3 4.75 12.87 -14.56
N VAL A 4 4.68 12.01 -15.60
CA VAL A 4 3.72 10.91 -15.68
C VAL A 4 3.97 9.88 -14.58
N SER A 5 5.23 9.51 -14.32
CA SER A 5 5.57 8.56 -13.25
C SER A 5 5.19 9.10 -11.87
N ILE A 6 5.38 10.40 -11.64
CA ILE A 6 4.98 11.07 -10.40
C ILE A 6 3.46 11.06 -10.26
N ALA A 7 2.72 11.36 -11.34
CA ALA A 7 1.26 11.31 -11.34
C ALA A 7 0.73 9.90 -11.07
N VAL A 8 1.30 8.87 -11.70
CA VAL A 8 0.92 7.46 -11.47
C VAL A 8 1.21 7.04 -10.04
N LEU A 9 2.37 7.41 -9.48
CA LEU A 9 2.70 7.14 -8.07
C LEU A 9 1.73 7.85 -7.12
N ALA A 10 1.44 9.12 -7.36
CA ALA A 10 0.52 9.90 -6.52
C ALA A 10 -0.90 9.33 -6.54
N VAL A 11 -1.40 8.96 -7.73
CA VAL A 11 -2.72 8.33 -7.87
C VAL A 11 -2.74 6.95 -7.20
N GLY A 12 -1.71 6.12 -7.42
CA GLY A 12 -1.62 4.79 -6.83
C GLY A 12 -1.62 4.81 -5.30
N MET A 13 -0.81 5.70 -4.71
CA MET A 13 -0.77 5.94 -3.25
C MET A 13 -2.14 6.44 -2.75
N SER A 14 -2.76 7.41 -3.43
CA SER A 14 -4.09 7.87 -3.03
C SER A 14 -5.18 6.78 -3.07
N VAL A 15 -5.09 5.80 -3.97
CA VAL A 15 -6.03 4.68 -4.02
C VAL A 15 -5.87 3.75 -2.81
N ASP A 16 -4.64 3.52 -2.34
CA ASP A 16 -4.39 2.69 -1.16
C ASP A 16 -5.00 3.32 0.10
N ALA A 17 -4.71 4.61 0.34
CA ALA A 17 -5.35 5.38 1.41
C ALA A 17 -6.89 5.40 1.31
N LEU A 18 -7.45 5.51 0.10
CA LEU A 18 -8.90 5.48 -0.13
C LEU A 18 -9.49 4.11 0.23
N LEU A 19 -8.93 3.02 -0.28
CA LEU A 19 -9.39 1.66 -0.01
C LEU A 19 -9.30 1.31 1.47
N ALA A 20 -8.20 1.69 2.13
CA ALA A 20 -8.03 1.51 3.57
C ALA A 20 -9.08 2.29 4.37
N SER A 21 -9.40 3.52 3.98
CA SER A 21 -10.42 4.34 4.64
C SER A 21 -11.83 3.76 4.48
N ILE A 22 -12.16 3.22 3.29
CA ILE A 22 -13.45 2.57 3.02
C ILE A 22 -13.54 1.27 3.83
N GLY A 23 -12.49 0.44 3.86
CA GLY A 23 -12.46 -0.79 4.65
C GLY A 23 -12.63 -0.53 6.15
N ARG A 24 -11.94 0.49 6.70
CA ARG A 24 -12.11 0.94 8.09
C ARG A 24 -13.50 1.51 8.35
N GLY A 25 -14.05 2.28 7.41
CA GLY A 25 -15.38 2.87 7.51
C GLY A 25 -16.50 1.82 7.50
N ALA A 26 -16.37 0.78 6.66
CA ALA A 26 -17.34 -0.31 6.58
C ALA A 26 -17.38 -1.17 7.86
N ALA A 27 -16.26 -1.31 8.57
CA ALA A 27 -16.17 -2.06 9.83
C ALA A 27 -16.52 -1.22 11.08
N ALA A 28 -16.63 0.11 10.97
CA ALA A 28 -16.85 0.99 12.12
C ALA A 28 -18.35 1.27 12.35
N GLN A 29 -18.91 0.81 13.47
CA GLN A 29 -20.33 1.01 13.79
C GLN A 29 -20.70 2.47 14.14
N ARG A 30 -19.75 3.29 14.64
CA ARG A 30 -19.91 4.74 14.91
C ARG A 30 -18.56 5.48 14.90
N PRO A 31 -17.98 5.83 13.74
CA PRO A 31 -16.68 6.50 13.70
C PRO A 31 -16.80 7.92 14.27
N ARG A 32 -16.00 8.23 15.30
CA ARG A 32 -15.85 9.62 15.77
C ARG A 32 -14.97 10.37 14.77
N PHE A 33 -15.33 11.61 14.43
CA PHE A 33 -14.54 12.43 13.48
C PHE A 33 -13.05 12.51 13.86
N ALA A 34 -12.74 12.57 15.16
CA ALA A 34 -11.38 12.56 15.66
C ALA A 34 -10.61 11.26 15.33
N GLU A 35 -11.28 10.11 15.31
CA GLU A 35 -10.66 8.82 14.97
C GLU A 35 -10.41 8.72 13.46
N ALA A 36 -11.34 9.20 12.63
CA ALA A 36 -11.16 9.29 11.20
C ALA A 36 -9.96 10.19 10.84
N LEU A 37 -9.87 11.37 11.47
CA LEU A 37 -8.77 12.31 11.26
C LEU A 37 -7.42 11.73 11.72
N ARG A 38 -7.38 11.08 12.89
CA ARG A 38 -6.17 10.40 13.40
C ARG A 38 -5.74 9.27 12.47
N THR A 39 -6.68 8.49 11.95
CA THR A 39 -6.40 7.39 11.01
C THR A 39 -5.83 7.92 9.70
N GLY A 40 -6.47 8.94 9.12
CA GLY A 40 -6.01 9.58 7.89
C GLY A 40 -4.64 10.24 8.05
N ALA A 41 -4.37 10.88 9.20
CA ALA A 41 -3.06 11.47 9.48
C ALA A 41 -1.95 10.42 9.57
N ILE A 42 -2.21 9.27 10.20
CA ILE A 42 -1.24 8.17 10.28
C ILE A 42 -0.98 7.57 8.89
N PHE A 43 -2.04 7.25 8.14
CA PHE A 43 -1.91 6.71 6.78
C PHE A 43 -1.17 7.67 5.85
N GLY A 44 -1.54 8.95 5.84
CA GLY A 44 -0.88 9.96 5.02
C GLY A 44 0.59 10.18 5.40
N MET A 45 0.93 10.15 6.69
CA MET A 45 2.32 10.27 7.13
C MET A 45 3.15 9.06 6.69
N VAL A 46 2.62 7.85 6.83
CA VAL A 46 3.30 6.63 6.40
C VAL A 46 3.46 6.60 4.88
N GLU A 47 2.42 6.97 4.12
CA GLU A 47 2.50 7.07 2.66
C GLU A 47 3.38 8.20 2.16
N ALA A 48 3.61 9.26 2.93
CA ALA A 48 4.59 10.30 2.57
C ALA A 48 6.02 9.83 2.84
N ILE A 49 6.25 9.16 3.97
CA ILE A 49 7.60 8.71 4.38
C ILE A 49 8.07 7.52 3.54
N THR A 50 7.19 6.58 3.21
CA THR A 50 7.56 5.33 2.54
C THR A 50 8.21 5.55 1.16
N PRO A 51 7.68 6.39 0.25
CA PRO A 51 8.32 6.72 -1.01
C PRO A 51 9.65 7.45 -0.83
N LEU A 52 9.79 8.28 0.21
CA LEU A 52 11.06 8.95 0.51
C LEU A 52 12.14 7.96 0.94
N LEU A 53 11.80 7.01 1.81
CA LEU A 53 12.69 5.92 2.20
C LEU A 53 13.02 5.00 1.02
N GLY A 54 12.01 4.66 0.21
CA GLY A 54 12.19 3.84 -0.99
C GLY A 54 13.08 4.51 -2.04
N TRP A 55 12.95 5.82 -2.22
CA TRP A 55 13.84 6.59 -3.09
C TRP A 55 15.28 6.60 -2.59
N GLY A 56 15.48 6.84 -1.28
CA GLY A 56 16.82 6.80 -0.67
C GLY A 56 17.48 5.42 -0.74
N ALA A 57 16.74 4.37 -0.38
CA ALA A 57 17.21 2.98 -0.49
C ALA A 57 17.47 2.58 -1.96
N GLY A 58 16.62 3.03 -2.88
CA GLY A 58 16.76 2.81 -4.32
C GLY A 58 18.04 3.43 -4.90
N LEU A 59 18.47 4.61 -4.40
CA LEU A 59 19.76 5.19 -4.79
C LEU A 59 20.95 4.26 -4.42
N ALA A 60 20.93 3.67 -3.23
CA ALA A 60 22.00 2.79 -2.77
C ALA A 60 21.97 1.42 -3.44
N ALA A 61 20.77 0.90 -3.72
CA ALA A 61 20.57 -0.46 -4.21
C ALA A 61 20.45 -0.55 -5.75
N SER A 62 20.29 0.58 -6.45
CA SER A 62 20.14 0.66 -7.92
C SER A 62 21.19 -0.14 -8.68
N ARG A 63 22.45 -0.16 -8.22
CA ARG A 63 23.53 -0.88 -8.91
C ARG A 63 23.43 -2.41 -8.80
N TYR A 64 22.74 -2.92 -7.78
CA TYR A 64 22.62 -4.35 -7.52
C TYR A 64 21.30 -4.94 -8.01
N ILE A 65 20.24 -4.14 -8.04
CA ILE A 65 18.87 -4.63 -8.20
C ILE A 65 18.30 -4.36 -9.61
N ALA A 66 18.97 -3.54 -10.45
CA ALA A 66 18.46 -3.12 -11.76
C ALA A 66 18.11 -4.25 -12.76
N ALA A 67 18.64 -5.46 -12.58
CA ALA A 67 18.31 -6.61 -13.44
C ALA A 67 17.29 -7.58 -12.80
N ILE A 68 17.04 -7.47 -11.50
CA ILE A 68 16.28 -8.45 -10.71
C ILE A 68 14.99 -7.82 -10.15
N ASP A 69 14.85 -6.49 -10.17
CA ASP A 69 13.70 -5.75 -9.65
C ASP A 69 12.35 -6.27 -10.17
N HIS A 70 12.26 -6.60 -11.46
CA HIS A 70 11.03 -7.12 -12.08
C HIS A 70 10.64 -8.48 -11.53
N TRP A 71 11.60 -9.38 -11.31
CA TRP A 71 11.35 -10.70 -10.71
C TRP A 71 10.96 -10.59 -9.24
N ILE A 72 11.56 -9.64 -8.51
CA ILE A 72 11.21 -9.36 -7.12
C ILE A 72 9.76 -8.88 -7.02
N ALA A 73 9.37 -7.91 -7.86
CA ALA A 73 8.01 -7.41 -7.91
C ALA A 73 7.00 -8.53 -8.22
N PHE A 74 7.32 -9.40 -9.20
CA PHE A 74 6.47 -10.53 -9.57
C PHE A 74 6.25 -11.52 -8.42
N VAL A 75 7.32 -11.93 -7.72
CA VAL A 75 7.23 -12.87 -6.59
C VAL A 75 6.44 -12.26 -5.43
N LEU A 76 6.72 -11.00 -5.08
CA LEU A 76 6.00 -10.32 -3.99
C LEU A 76 4.51 -10.19 -4.31
N LEU A 77 4.16 -9.76 -5.52
CA LEU A 77 2.76 -9.61 -5.94
C LEU A 77 2.05 -10.96 -6.03
N GLY A 78 2.74 -12.00 -6.52
CA GLY A 78 2.22 -13.37 -6.56
C GLY A 78 1.90 -13.93 -5.17
N ILE A 79 2.79 -13.71 -4.19
CA ILE A 79 2.56 -14.14 -2.80
C ILE A 79 1.38 -13.38 -2.18
N VAL A 80 1.36 -12.05 -2.29
CA VAL A 80 0.30 -11.23 -1.68
C VAL A 80 -1.05 -11.52 -2.34
N GLY A 81 -1.12 -11.50 -3.67
CA GLY A 81 -2.33 -11.81 -4.42
C GLY A 81 -2.83 -13.23 -4.16
N GLY A 82 -1.92 -14.21 -4.14
CA GLY A 82 -2.25 -15.59 -3.79
C GLY A 82 -2.82 -15.71 -2.37
N ARG A 83 -2.24 -15.02 -1.39
CA ARG A 83 -2.79 -14.99 -0.02
C ARG A 83 -4.17 -14.35 0.05
N MET A 84 -4.42 -13.27 -0.70
CA MET A 84 -5.73 -12.63 -0.75
C MET A 84 -6.79 -13.56 -1.34
N ILE A 85 -6.49 -14.23 -2.46
CA ILE A 85 -7.38 -15.21 -3.08
C ILE A 85 -7.68 -16.36 -2.11
N LEU A 86 -6.64 -16.91 -1.46
CA LEU A 86 -6.80 -17.98 -0.47
C LEU A 86 -7.71 -17.56 0.69
N HIS A 87 -7.53 -16.36 1.24
CA HIS A 87 -8.39 -15.84 2.30
C HIS A 87 -9.84 -15.66 1.87
N SER A 88 -10.07 -15.24 0.62
CA SER A 88 -11.43 -15.05 0.09
C SER A 88 -12.15 -16.38 -0.18
N LEU A 89 -11.41 -17.45 -0.50
CA LEU A 89 -11.97 -18.78 -0.81
C LEU A 89 -12.13 -19.67 0.42
N LEU A 90 -11.35 -19.41 1.48
CA LEU A 90 -11.53 -20.09 2.76
C LEU A 90 -12.77 -19.52 3.45
N PRO A 91 -13.77 -20.36 3.81
CA PRO A 91 -14.89 -19.89 4.60
C PRO A 91 -14.35 -19.40 5.94
N ALA A 92 -14.67 -18.15 6.28
CA ALA A 92 -14.42 -17.60 7.61
C ALA A 92 -15.10 -18.53 8.63
N THR A 93 -14.32 -19.43 9.22
CA THR A 93 -14.76 -20.21 10.36
C THR A 93 -14.80 -19.23 11.51
N GLU A 94 -15.97 -18.62 11.69
CA GLU A 94 -16.32 -17.74 12.79
C GLU A 94 -15.97 -18.45 14.11
N ARG A 95 -15.03 -17.89 14.86
CA ARG A 95 -14.79 -18.17 16.28
C ARG A 95 -14.46 -16.87 16.99
#